data_AF-A0A662ETA4-F1
#
_entry.id   AF-A0A662ETA4-F1
#
_cell.length_a   1.000
_cell.length_b   1.000
_cell.length_c   1.000
_cell.angle_alpha   90.00
_cell.angle_beta   90.00
_cell.angle_gamma   90.00
#
_symmetry.space_group_name_H-M   'P 1'
#
loop_
_entity.id
_entity.type
_entity.pdbx_description
1 polymer ?
#
loop_
_entity_poly.entity_id
_entity_poly.type
_entity_poly.pdbx_seq_one_letter_code
_entity_poly.pdbx_strand_id
1 'polypeptide(L)' 'VGGSLVLGGALGNLLDRVLRGYVVDYVDFRFFPAFNLADAAVVVGAAAMAVAFLWGKE' A
#
# COMPACT_ATOMS: atom_id res chain seq x y z
N VAL A 1 -13.35 -0.05 -4.11
CA VAL A 1 -12.09 0.64 -4.49
C VAL A 1 -11.02 0.49 -3.41
N GLY A 2 -11.21 0.96 -2.17
CA GLY A 2 -10.19 0.89 -1.11
C GLY A 2 -9.64 -0.53 -0.84
N GLY A 3 -10.52 -1.53 -0.67
CA GLY A 3 -10.09 -2.92 -0.47
C GLY A 3 -9.29 -3.49 -1.66
N SER A 4 -9.64 -3.11 -2.89
CA SER A 4 -8.89 -3.53 -4.09
C SER A 4 -7.48 -2.93 -4.13
N LEU A 5 -7.29 -1.70 -3.65
CA LEU A 5 -5.98 -1.06 -3.54
C LEU A 5 -5.10 -1.75 -2.49
N VAL A 6 -5.67 -2.06 -1.32
CA VAL A 6 -4.96 -2.79 -0.25
C VAL A 6 -4.54 -4.18 -0.74
N LEU A 7 -5.46 -4.93 -1.34
CA LEU A 7 -5.17 -6.26 -1.86
C LEU A 7 -4.15 -6.22 -3.00
N GLY A 8 -4.28 -5.28 -3.94
CA GLY A 8 -3.33 -5.11 -5.03
C GLY A 8 -1.92 -4.78 -4.56
N GLY A 9 -1.78 -3.86 -3.61
CA GLY A 9 -0.49 -3.53 -3.01
C GLY A 9 0.12 -4.70 -2.25
N ALA A 10 -0.67 -5.38 -1.41
CA ALA A 10 -0.22 -6.57 -0.69
C ALA A 10 0.26 -7.69 -1.63
N LEU A 11 -0.49 -7.96 -2.70
CA LEU A 11 -0.12 -8.96 -3.71
C LEU A 11 1.13 -8.56 -4.50
N GLY A 12 1.32 -7.28 -4.85
CA GLY A 12 2.53 -6.80 -5.52
C GLY A 12 3.78 -7.04 -4.67
N ASN A 13 3.72 -6.65 -3.41
CA ASN A 13 4.79 -6.85 -2.44
C ASN A 13 5.03 -8.34 -2.09
N LEU A 14 3.99 -9.18 -2.14
CA LEU A 14 4.14 -10.63 -2.01
C LEU A 14 4.83 -11.23 -3.23
N LEU A 15 4.45 -10.80 -4.43
CA LEU A 15 5.04 -11.31 -5.68
C LEU A 15 6.53 -10.99 -5.75
N ASP A 16 6.93 -9.79 -5.31
CA ASP A 16 8.35 -9.44 -5.15
C ASP A 16 9.10 -10.40 -4.22
N ARG A 17 8.52 -10.69 -3.04
CA ARG A 17 9.12 -11.65 -2.11
C ARG A 17 9.24 -13.05 -2.68
N VAL A 18 8.24 -13.52 -3.43
CA VAL A 18 8.26 -14.84 -4.06
C VAL A 18 9.30 -14.92 -5.18
N LEU A 19 9.42 -13.88 -6.01
CA LEU A 19 10.29 -13.90 -7.20
C LEU A 19 11.73 -13.48 -6.91
N ARG A 20 11.94 -12.56 -5.96
CA ARG A 20 13.24 -11.92 -5.69
C ARG A 20 13.77 -12.22 -4.28
N GLY A 21 12.92 -12.65 -3.35
CA GLY A 21 13.28 -12.83 -1.94
C GLY A 21 13.24 -11.55 -1.10
N TYR A 22 12.97 -10.40 -1.71
CA TYR A 22 12.87 -9.09 -1.04
C TYR A 22 11.96 -8.15 -1.85
N VAL A 23 11.58 -7.02 -1.25
CA VAL A 23 10.78 -5.96 -1.89
C VAL A 23 11.70 -4.88 -2.44
N VAL A 24 11.41 -4.39 -3.65
CA VAL A 24 12.18 -3.29 -4.25
C VAL A 24 11.53 -1.95 -3.89
N ASP A 25 12.21 -1.17 -3.07
CA ASP A 25 11.85 0.21 -2.76
C ASP A 25 12.63 1.17 -3.68
N TYR A 26 11.91 2.09 -4.33
CA TYR A 26 12.50 2.98 -5.34
C TYR A 26 12.10 4.45 -5.18
N VAL A 27 11.16 4.76 -4.28
CA VAL A 27 10.83 6.13 -3.89
C VAL A 27 11.58 6.44 -2.60
N ASP A 28 12.62 7.28 -2.70
CA ASP A 28 13.47 7.65 -1.56
C ASP A 28 13.61 9.18 -1.45
N PHE A 29 13.06 9.73 -0.37
CA PHE A 29 13.16 11.15 -0.02
C PHE A 29 14.28 11.45 0.99
N ARG A 30 15.04 10.45 1.44
CA ARG A 30 16.13 10.50 2.42
C ARG A 30 15.77 10.88 3.86
N PHE A 31 14.61 11.48 4.11
CA PHE A 31 14.10 11.80 5.46
C PHE A 31 12.92 10.92 5.89
N PHE A 32 12.41 10.09 4.98
CA PHE A 32 11.33 9.15 5.20
C PHE A 32 11.79 7.78 4.66
N PRO A 33 11.39 6.65 5.28
CA PRO A 33 11.75 5.33 4.77
C PRO A 33 11.41 5.19 3.29
N ALA A 34 12.33 4.64 2.51
CA ALA A 34 12.05 4.36 1.11
C ALA A 34 10.83 3.43 1.00
N PHE A 35 10.03 3.61 -0.05
CA PHE A 35 8.82 2.82 -0.28
C PHE A 35 8.61 2.61 -1.78
N ASN A 36 7.57 1.83 -2.11
CA ASN A 36 7.17 1.59 -3.49
C ASN A 36 5.67 1.88 -3.72
N LEU A 37 5.23 1.71 -4.97
CA LEU A 37 3.83 1.90 -5.34
C LEU A 37 2.87 0.95 -4.60
N ALA A 38 3.30 -0.28 -4.28
CA ALA A 38 2.48 -1.22 -3.54
C ALA A 38 2.21 -0.72 -2.11
N ASP A 39 3.20 -0.15 -1.43
CA ASP A 39 3.01 0.47 -0.10
C ASP A 39 2.07 1.67 -0.19
N ALA A 40 2.24 2.53 -1.20
CA ALA A 40 1.36 3.68 -1.42
C ALA A 40 -0.09 3.23 -1.68
N ALA A 41 -0.30 2.16 -2.45
CA ALA A 41 -1.62 1.60 -2.70
C ALA A 41 -2.27 1.05 -1.41
N VAL A 42 -1.50 0.39 -0.54
CA VAL A 42 -1.98 -0.07 0.76
C VAL A 42 -2.39 1.13 1.64
N VAL A 43 -1.55 2.16 1.74
CA VAL A 43 -1.84 3.34 2.57
C VAL A 43 -3.07 4.09 2.05
N VAL A 44 -3.14 4.38 0.76
CA VAL A 44 -4.29 5.08 0.15
C VAL A 44 -5.57 4.25 0.26
N GLY A 45 -5.47 2.93 0.04
CA GLY A 45 -6.60 2.01 0.17
C GLY A 45 -7.15 1.97 1.59
N ALA A 46 -6.27 1.85 2.58
CA ALA A 46 -6.64 1.86 4.00
C ALA A 46 -7.22 3.21 4.42
N ALA A 47 -6.61 4.33 3.99
CA ALA A 47 -7.12 5.67 4.26
C ALA A 47 -8.53 5.88 3.67
N ALA A 48 -8.76 5.46 2.43
CA ALA A 48 -10.07 5.55 1.79
C ALA A 48 -11.14 4.73 2.54
N MET A 49 -10.78 3.53 3.02
CA MET A 49 -11.67 2.71 3.84
C MET A 49 -11.96 3.37 5.20
N ALA A 50 -10.95 3.94 5.84
CA ALA A 50 -11.11 4.65 7.11
C ALA A 50 -12.03 5.87 6.95
N VAL A 51 -11.83 6.68 5.91
CA VAL A 51 -12.71 7.83 5.60
C VAL A 51 -14.13 7.37 5.34
N ALA A 52 -14.33 6.33 4.52
CA ALA A 52 -15.66 5.79 4.27
C ALA A 52 -16.35 5.28 5.54
N PHE A 53 -15.60 4.62 6.43
CA PHE A 53 -16.12 4.14 7.71
C PHE A 53 -16.52 5.28 8.66
N LEU A 54 -15.71 6.33 8.73
CA LEU A 54 -15.98 7.50 9.57
C LEU A 54 -17.17 8.31 9.05
N TRP A 55 -17.29 8.44 7.73
CA TRP A 55 -18.41 9.18 7.10
C TRP A 55 -19.73 8.42 7.20
N GLY A 56 -19.72 7.08 7.17
CA GLY A 56 -20.92 6.26 7.39
C GLY A 56 -21.30 6.07 8.85
N LYS A 57 -20.63 6.77 9.78
CA LYS A 57 -20.85 6.69 11.23
C LYS A 57 -21.80 7.77 11.78
N GLU A 58 -22.50 8.49 10.90
CA GLU A 58 -23.59 9.42 11.21
C GLU A 58 -24.97 8.76 10.98
#